data_AF-A0A3T0DDD8-F1
#
_entry.id   AF-A0A3T0DDD8-F1
#
_cell.length_a   1.000
_cell.length_b   1.000
_cell.length_c   1.000
_cell.angle_alpha   90.00
_cell.angle_beta   90.00
_cell.angle_gamma   90.00
#
_symmetry.space_group_name_H-M   'P 1'
#
loop_
_entity.id
_entity.type
_entity.pdbx_description
1 polymer ?
#
loop_
_entity_poly.entity_id
_entity_poly.type
_entity_poly.pdbx_seq_one_letter_code
_entity_poly.pdbx_strand_id
1 'polypeptide(L)'
;MLYTLATMTGTAVGVGASAVGLLRHQAGALRKAFDEDAQRTYSTFAEAVAPPRNYDDEDSAALAIIGDSWLCGIDVDDPAQAPPNLIARGLGRILGTTVRVQSTARPSALSEDLPRQVDEILRSAWLSRQLSESWTAQRRFAIISIGTGDIIHPIHGTIGIPVLTQAINRLQREGRYTVFVLVCPNLGGLPGLRDPLKTSLRRTSRVLAGSQWLAALSARATPLRATGSLSGTTRRSLLNESGRFPSTLGYAQVSSTVLAAIADRLDAPIDVDRSLDIPEKGEGARRPTPETEPQTEPAVPAGHVADSESGVERDLASEDAS
;
A
#
# COMPACT_ATOMS: atom_id res chain seq x y z
N MET A 1 42.12 46.99 -31.11
CA MET A 1 40.91 46.22 -31.44
C MET A 1 40.56 45.33 -30.25
N LEU A 2 39.57 45.78 -29.47
CA LEU A 2 38.97 45.22 -28.26
C LEU A 2 37.46 45.49 -28.49
N TYR A 3 36.44 44.65 -28.27
CA TYR A 3 36.20 43.43 -27.52
C TYR A 3 35.01 42.72 -28.18
N THR A 4 35.06 41.39 -28.34
CA THR A 4 33.87 40.56 -28.66
C THR A 4 33.56 39.72 -27.44
N LEU A 5 32.82 40.26 -26.47
CA LEU A 5 32.37 39.51 -25.29
C LEU A 5 31.06 40.06 -24.75
N ALA A 6 29.95 39.87 -25.48
CA ALA A 6 28.63 40.32 -25.01
C ALA A 6 27.46 39.55 -25.64
N THR A 7 27.46 38.21 -25.64
CA THR A 7 26.28 37.44 -26.14
C THR A 7 25.98 36.12 -25.42
N MET A 8 26.62 35.80 -24.29
CA MET A 8 26.38 34.53 -23.55
C MET A 8 25.61 34.67 -22.23
N THR A 9 25.20 35.87 -21.82
CA THR A 9 24.44 36.11 -20.57
C THR A 9 22.92 36.26 -20.77
N GLY A 10 22.46 36.60 -21.96
CA GLY A 10 21.02 36.86 -22.22
C GLY A 10 20.15 35.60 -22.35
N THR A 11 20.70 34.49 -22.86
CA THR A 11 19.95 33.25 -23.11
C THR A 11 19.66 32.46 -21.83
N ALA A 12 20.59 32.44 -20.86
CA ALA A 12 20.40 31.75 -19.59
C ALA A 12 19.30 32.37 -18.71
N VAL A 13 19.13 33.70 -18.76
CA VAL A 13 18.13 34.43 -17.97
C VAL A 13 16.71 34.20 -18.52
N GLY A 14 16.52 34.18 -19.84
CA GLY A 14 15.22 33.93 -20.47
C GLY A 14 14.69 32.49 -20.29
N VAL A 15 15.58 31.50 -20.34
CA VAL A 15 15.22 30.09 -20.10
C VAL A 15 14.96 29.82 -18.61
N GLY A 16 15.71 30.45 -17.70
CA GLY A 16 15.48 30.34 -16.25
C GLY A 16 14.14 30.95 -15.80
N ALA A 17 13.78 32.13 -16.32
CA ALA A 17 12.52 32.79 -15.98
C ALA A 17 11.28 32.00 -16.47
N SER A 18 11.36 31.40 -17.66
CA SER A 18 10.28 30.55 -18.21
C SER A 18 10.11 29.25 -17.43
N ALA A 19 11.19 28.57 -17.04
CA ALA A 19 11.11 27.35 -16.23
C ALA A 19 10.51 27.59 -14.83
N VAL A 20 10.90 28.69 -14.16
CA VAL A 20 10.34 29.06 -12.85
C VAL A 20 8.86 29.48 -12.99
N GLY A 21 8.49 30.21 -14.05
CA GLY A 21 7.11 30.56 -14.35
C GLY A 21 6.23 29.32 -14.56
N LEU A 22 6.70 28.37 -15.37
CA LEU A 22 6.02 27.09 -15.59
C LEU A 22 5.87 26.28 -14.30
N LEU A 23 6.93 26.19 -13.48
CA LEU A 23 6.87 25.51 -12.19
C LEU A 23 5.80 26.11 -11.28
N ARG A 24 5.74 27.45 -11.17
CA ARG A 24 4.74 28.13 -10.35
C ARG A 24 3.33 27.90 -10.87
N HIS A 25 3.12 27.96 -12.18
CA HIS A 25 1.83 27.68 -12.80
C HIS A 25 1.37 26.25 -12.54
N GLN A 26 2.23 25.25 -12.80
CA GLN A 26 1.95 23.84 -12.54
C GLN A 26 1.68 23.58 -11.05
N ALA A 27 2.48 24.19 -10.15
CA ALA A 27 2.29 24.06 -8.71
C ALA A 27 0.96 24.69 -8.24
N GLY A 28 0.57 25.84 -8.80
CA GLY A 28 -0.71 26.49 -8.49
C GLY A 28 -1.91 25.65 -8.92
N ALA A 29 -1.86 25.06 -10.12
CA ALA A 29 -2.91 24.15 -10.59
C ALA A 29 -3.02 22.90 -9.72
N LEU A 30 -1.88 22.33 -9.31
CA LEU A 30 -1.86 21.17 -8.43
C LEU A 30 -2.43 21.49 -7.04
N ARG A 31 -2.04 22.62 -6.44
CA ARG A 31 -2.58 23.08 -5.14
C ARG A 31 -4.09 23.21 -5.18
N LYS A 32 -4.61 23.93 -6.18
CA LYS A 32 -6.06 24.09 -6.34
C LYS A 32 -6.78 22.74 -6.39
N ALA A 33 -6.23 21.76 -7.11
CA ALA A 33 -6.81 20.42 -7.17
C ALA A 33 -6.79 19.67 -5.82
N PHE A 34 -5.76 19.87 -4.99
CA PHE A 34 -5.69 19.33 -3.63
C PHE A 34 -6.60 20.09 -2.65
N ASP A 35 -6.81 21.39 -2.85
CA ASP A 35 -7.77 22.20 -2.09
C ASP A 35 -9.21 21.76 -2.38
N GLU A 36 -9.52 21.45 -3.64
CA GLU A 36 -10.80 20.84 -4.03
C GLU A 36 -11.00 19.47 -3.38
N ASP A 37 -9.95 18.65 -3.31
CA ASP A 37 -10.00 17.36 -2.64
C ASP A 37 -10.25 17.49 -1.12
N ALA A 38 -9.93 18.64 -0.52
CA ALA A 38 -10.19 18.91 0.90
C ALA A 38 -11.70 18.95 1.24
N GLN A 39 -12.55 19.17 0.25
CA GLN A 39 -14.01 19.26 0.39
C GLN A 39 -14.73 17.95 0.04
N ARG A 40 -14.00 16.91 -0.36
CA ARG A 40 -14.58 15.61 -0.74
C ARG A 40 -15.09 14.85 0.49
N THR A 41 -15.95 13.86 0.24
CA THR A 41 -16.41 12.95 1.28
C THR A 41 -15.27 12.02 1.70
N TYR A 42 -15.14 11.78 3.00
CA TYR A 42 -14.15 10.87 3.58
C TYR A 42 -14.71 10.23 4.84
N SER A 43 -14.06 9.17 5.30
CA SER A 43 -14.50 8.43 6.48
C SER A 43 -13.77 8.91 7.75
N THR A 44 -14.40 9.82 8.51
CA THR A 44 -14.07 10.00 9.94
C THR A 44 -15.10 9.23 10.76
N PHE A 45 -14.62 8.29 11.57
CA PHE A 45 -15.49 7.48 12.41
C PHE A 45 -14.74 6.95 13.64
N ALA A 46 -15.54 6.59 14.64
CA ALA A 46 -15.15 5.78 15.78
C ALA A 46 -16.06 4.54 15.77
N GLU A 47 -15.47 3.36 15.64
CA GLU A 47 -16.21 2.11 15.46
C GLU A 47 -15.51 0.95 16.18
N ALA A 48 -16.28 -0.05 16.61
CA ALA A 48 -15.77 -1.31 17.13
C ALA A 48 -15.90 -2.39 16.05
N VAL A 49 -14.77 -2.97 15.67
CA VAL A 49 -14.71 -4.01 14.65
C VAL A 49 -14.50 -5.35 15.33
N ALA A 50 -15.52 -6.20 15.29
CA ALA A 50 -15.49 -7.53 15.90
C ALA A 50 -14.55 -8.50 15.14
N PRO A 51 -13.91 -9.46 15.83
CA PRO A 51 -13.11 -10.49 15.20
C PRO A 51 -13.99 -11.53 14.47
N PRO A 52 -13.44 -12.34 13.54
CA PRO A 52 -14.18 -13.46 12.98
C PRO A 52 -14.45 -14.52 14.05
N ARG A 53 -15.71 -14.60 14.52
CA ARG A 53 -16.33 -15.58 15.46
C ARG A 53 -15.62 -15.84 16.81
N ASN A 54 -16.38 -15.60 17.89
CA ASN A 54 -16.31 -16.21 19.23
C ASN A 54 -15.02 -16.08 20.07
N TYR A 55 -14.36 -14.93 20.05
CA TYR A 55 -13.47 -14.53 21.15
C TYR A 55 -13.73 -13.06 21.48
N ASP A 56 -14.45 -12.81 22.57
CA ASP A 56 -14.46 -11.51 23.23
C ASP A 56 -13.87 -11.76 24.62
N ASP A 57 -12.56 -11.55 24.75
CA ASP A 57 -11.87 -11.61 26.05
C ASP A 57 -12.13 -10.35 26.90
N GLU A 58 -13.12 -9.54 26.49
CA GLU A 58 -13.45 -8.19 26.92
C GLU A 58 -12.30 -7.18 26.70
N ASP A 59 -11.04 -7.60 26.54
CA ASP A 59 -9.86 -6.74 26.35
C ASP A 59 -9.66 -6.28 24.89
N SER A 60 -10.58 -5.41 24.43
CA SER A 60 -10.54 -4.83 23.08
C SER A 60 -9.29 -3.97 22.83
N ALA A 61 -8.61 -4.23 21.71
CA ALA A 61 -7.50 -3.42 21.22
C ALA A 61 -7.95 -2.01 20.78
N ALA A 62 -7.02 -1.05 20.78
CA ALA A 62 -7.25 0.32 20.34
C ALA A 62 -6.39 0.65 19.11
N LEU A 63 -7.01 1.22 18.08
CA LEU A 63 -6.37 1.66 16.85
C LEU A 63 -6.66 3.14 16.58
N ALA A 64 -5.61 3.95 16.56
CA ALA A 64 -5.67 5.36 16.17
C ALA A 64 -5.14 5.53 14.74
N ILE A 65 -5.91 6.19 13.88
CA ILE A 65 -5.50 6.56 12.53
C ILE A 65 -5.39 8.08 12.44
N ILE A 66 -4.20 8.58 12.14
CA ILE A 66 -3.84 10.01 12.18
C ILE A 66 -3.16 10.35 10.86
N GLY A 67 -3.51 11.48 10.25
CA GLY A 67 -2.81 11.90 9.05
C GLY A 67 -3.60 12.66 8.00
N ASP A 68 -3.21 12.41 6.75
CA ASP A 68 -3.70 13.05 5.54
C ASP A 68 -4.59 12.13 4.67
N SER A 69 -4.72 12.48 3.38
CA SER A 69 -5.53 11.78 2.38
C SER A 69 -5.15 10.30 2.16
N TRP A 70 -3.98 9.86 2.60
CA TRP A 70 -3.53 8.48 2.45
C TRP A 70 -4.20 7.50 3.41
N LEU A 71 -4.81 8.01 4.49
CA LEU A 71 -5.45 7.18 5.51
C LEU A 71 -6.93 7.53 5.76
N CYS A 72 -7.44 8.65 5.24
CA CYS A 72 -8.81 9.07 5.55
C CYS A 72 -9.91 8.42 4.68
N GLY A 73 -9.56 7.75 3.57
CA GLY A 73 -10.53 7.07 2.70
C GLY A 73 -11.42 8.03 1.91
N ILE A 74 -10.82 8.86 1.04
CA ILE A 74 -11.55 9.83 0.21
C ILE A 74 -12.36 9.08 -0.86
N ASP A 75 -13.63 9.47 -1.03
CA ASP A 75 -14.58 8.92 -2.01
C ASP A 75 -14.73 7.40 -1.94
N VAL A 76 -14.61 6.82 -0.73
CA VAL A 76 -14.90 5.42 -0.49
C VAL A 76 -16.40 5.27 -0.17
N ASP A 77 -17.15 4.62 -1.06
CA ASP A 77 -18.60 4.43 -0.91
C ASP A 77 -18.97 3.52 0.28
N ASP A 78 -18.21 2.45 0.47
CA ASP A 78 -18.41 1.48 1.56
C ASP A 78 -17.41 1.74 2.69
N PRO A 79 -17.85 2.25 3.87
CA PRO A 79 -16.97 2.51 5.00
C PRO A 79 -16.15 1.28 5.45
N ALA A 80 -16.61 0.06 5.18
CA ALA A 80 -15.87 -1.17 5.50
C ALA A 80 -14.61 -1.37 4.64
N GLN A 81 -14.51 -0.62 3.53
CA GLN A 81 -13.37 -0.59 2.61
C GLN A 81 -12.47 0.64 2.84
N ALA A 82 -12.82 1.52 3.77
CA ALA A 82 -11.98 2.64 4.16
C ALA A 82 -10.74 2.13 4.94
N PRO A 83 -9.58 2.79 4.83
CA PRO A 83 -8.34 2.34 5.47
C PRO A 83 -8.46 2.05 6.97
N PRO A 84 -9.13 2.88 7.81
CA PRO A 84 -9.22 2.60 9.23
C PRO A 84 -9.95 1.28 9.52
N ASN A 85 -11.00 0.97 8.75
CA ASN A 85 -11.78 -0.25 8.91
C ASN A 85 -11.05 -1.48 8.36
N LEU A 86 -10.35 -1.35 7.22
CA LEU A 86 -9.51 -2.42 6.69
C LEU A 86 -8.39 -2.80 7.68
N ILE A 87 -7.72 -1.81 8.26
CA ILE A 87 -6.66 -2.05 9.25
C ILE A 87 -7.27 -2.62 10.54
N ALA A 88 -8.39 -2.08 11.03
CA ALA A 88 -9.05 -2.61 12.23
C ALA A 88 -9.48 -4.08 12.07
N ARG A 89 -10.08 -4.44 10.92
CA ARG A 89 -10.49 -5.81 10.61
C ARG A 89 -9.30 -6.76 10.50
N GLY A 90 -8.21 -6.33 9.86
CA GLY A 90 -7.00 -7.13 9.78
C GLY A 90 -6.34 -7.31 11.16
N LEU A 91 -6.26 -6.24 11.94
CA LEU A 91 -5.69 -6.26 13.28
C LEU A 91 -6.49 -7.15 14.23
N GLY A 92 -7.83 -7.11 14.16
CA GLY A 92 -8.69 -7.98 14.95
C GLY A 92 -8.51 -9.46 14.61
N ARG A 93 -8.16 -9.79 13.36
CA ARG A 93 -7.76 -11.16 12.97
C ARG A 93 -6.40 -11.54 13.54
N ILE A 94 -5.42 -10.65 13.47
CA ILE A 94 -4.06 -10.88 13.99
C ILE A 94 -4.09 -11.10 15.52
N LEU A 95 -4.89 -10.30 16.23
CA LEU A 95 -4.95 -10.32 17.69
C LEU A 95 -6.02 -11.28 18.25
N GLY A 96 -6.97 -11.71 17.43
CA GLY A 96 -8.12 -12.52 17.87
C GLY A 96 -9.07 -11.77 18.82
N THR A 97 -9.14 -10.43 18.76
CA THR A 97 -9.99 -9.61 19.63
C THR A 97 -10.65 -8.46 18.87
N THR A 98 -11.65 -7.83 19.49
CA THR A 98 -12.32 -6.64 18.96
C THR A 98 -11.36 -5.46 18.91
N VAL A 99 -11.38 -4.71 17.81
CA VAL A 99 -10.57 -3.50 17.63
C VAL A 99 -11.48 -2.27 17.65
N ARG A 100 -11.27 -1.39 18.63
CA ARG A 100 -11.85 -0.05 18.64
C ARG A 100 -10.97 0.88 17.82
N VAL A 101 -11.48 1.33 16.70
CA VAL A 101 -10.77 2.25 15.81
C VAL A 101 -11.34 3.66 15.94
N GLN A 102 -10.47 4.67 15.84
CA GLN A 102 -10.87 6.06 15.61
C GLN A 102 -9.90 6.70 14.61
N SER A 103 -10.44 7.39 13.62
CA SER A 103 -9.67 8.13 12.61
C SER A 103 -9.85 9.63 12.77
N THR A 104 -8.73 10.35 12.91
CA THR A 104 -8.64 11.81 12.84
C THR A 104 -7.95 12.30 11.57
N ALA A 105 -7.60 11.37 10.68
CA ALA A 105 -7.00 11.66 9.39
C ALA A 105 -7.96 12.46 8.50
N ARG A 106 -7.45 13.47 7.81
CA ARG A 106 -8.26 14.38 6.98
C ARG A 106 -7.66 14.57 5.60
N PRO A 107 -8.47 14.76 4.55
CA PRO A 107 -7.98 15.20 3.25
C PRO A 107 -7.07 16.43 3.38
N SER A 108 -5.95 16.42 2.65
CA SER A 108 -5.02 17.57 2.55
C SER A 108 -4.48 18.11 3.89
N ALA A 109 -4.52 17.31 4.96
CA ALA A 109 -3.96 17.71 6.25
C ALA A 109 -2.47 18.06 6.16
N LEU A 110 -2.08 19.08 6.92
CA LEU A 110 -0.71 19.54 7.03
C LEU A 110 -0.07 19.01 8.31
N SER A 111 1.26 19.04 8.38
CA SER A 111 1.96 18.65 9.62
C SER A 111 1.55 19.49 10.83
N GLU A 112 1.17 20.76 10.63
CA GLU A 112 0.63 21.63 11.68
C GLU A 112 -0.73 21.18 12.25
N ASP A 113 -1.47 20.31 11.54
CA ASP A 113 -2.71 19.72 12.04
C ASP A 113 -2.47 18.56 13.01
N LEU A 114 -1.27 17.95 13.01
CA LEU A 114 -0.96 16.77 13.83
C LEU A 114 -1.19 16.99 15.33
N PRO A 115 -0.78 18.11 15.96
CA PRO A 115 -1.03 18.33 17.38
C PRO A 115 -2.52 18.23 17.72
N ARG A 116 -3.39 18.84 16.90
CA ARG A 116 -4.84 18.80 17.09
C ARG A 116 -5.39 17.38 16.92
N GLN A 117 -4.95 16.66 15.89
CA GLN A 117 -5.36 15.27 15.65
C GLN A 117 -4.92 14.33 16.79
N VAL A 118 -3.70 14.52 17.32
CA VAL A 118 -3.17 13.75 18.45
C VAL A 118 -3.94 14.07 19.73
N ASP A 119 -4.24 15.35 19.99
CA ASP A 119 -5.03 15.72 21.18
C ASP A 119 -6.43 15.11 21.17
N GLU A 120 -7.05 15.01 20.00
CA GLU A 120 -8.35 14.39 19.81
C GLU A 120 -8.30 12.88 20.11
N ILE A 121 -7.25 12.18 19.65
CA ILE A 121 -7.01 10.77 19.95
C ILE A 121 -6.73 10.53 21.44
N LEU A 122 -5.89 11.36 22.06
CA LEU A 122 -5.50 11.20 23.46
C LEU A 122 -6.65 11.53 24.43
N ARG A 123 -7.56 12.43 24.05
CA ARG A 123 -8.77 12.76 24.82
C ARG A 123 -9.95 11.82 24.53
N SER A 124 -9.79 10.88 23.61
CA SER A 124 -10.86 9.96 23.24
C SER A 124 -11.21 9.01 24.38
N ALA A 125 -12.38 9.23 24.99
CA ALA A 125 -12.98 8.26 25.91
C ALA A 125 -13.22 6.92 25.19
N TRP A 126 -13.57 6.97 23.89
CA TRP A 126 -13.79 5.80 23.05
C TRP A 126 -12.57 4.89 23.00
N LEU A 127 -11.36 5.44 22.78
CA LEU A 127 -10.11 4.68 22.76
C LEU A 127 -9.52 4.43 24.16
N SER A 128 -9.89 5.23 25.15
CA SER A 128 -9.41 5.11 26.53
C SER A 128 -10.16 4.06 27.36
N ARG A 129 -11.32 3.56 26.91
CA ARG A 129 -12.04 2.50 27.63
C ARG A 129 -11.12 1.32 27.92
N GLN A 130 -11.01 1.02 29.21
CA GLN A 130 -10.34 -0.13 29.79
C GLN A 130 -11.42 -1.17 30.07
N LEU A 131 -11.21 -2.40 29.60
CA LEU A 131 -12.21 -3.46 29.74
C LEU A 131 -11.69 -4.68 30.51
N SER A 132 -10.37 -4.80 30.70
CA SER A 132 -9.77 -5.87 31.51
C SER A 132 -8.88 -5.32 32.62
N GLU A 133 -8.94 -5.96 33.80
CA GLU A 133 -8.02 -5.74 34.92
C GLU A 133 -6.59 -6.18 34.56
N SER A 134 -6.45 -7.11 33.61
CA SER A 134 -5.19 -7.58 33.06
C SER A 134 -4.75 -6.71 31.89
N TRP A 135 -4.53 -5.41 32.14
CA TRP A 135 -4.05 -4.49 31.12
C TRP A 135 -2.68 -4.93 30.61
N THR A 136 -2.65 -5.57 29.44
CA THR A 136 -1.38 -5.73 28.74
C THR A 136 -1.16 -4.46 27.95
N ALA A 137 -0.12 -3.69 28.28
CA ALA A 137 0.29 -2.45 27.60
C ALA A 137 0.47 -2.57 26.06
N GLN A 138 0.35 -3.77 25.51
CA GLN A 138 0.70 -4.18 24.15
C GLN A 138 -0.40 -4.01 23.09
N ARG A 139 -1.66 -3.68 23.43
CA ARG A 139 -2.79 -3.71 22.47
C ARG A 139 -3.24 -2.34 21.93
N ARG A 140 -2.33 -1.35 21.90
CA ARG A 140 -2.62 0.01 21.41
C ARG A 140 -1.72 0.34 20.23
N PHE A 141 -2.32 0.65 19.09
CA PHE A 141 -1.63 0.91 17.83
C PHE A 141 -2.01 2.28 17.29
N ALA A 142 -1.03 3.04 16.81
CA ALA A 142 -1.26 4.32 16.15
C ALA A 142 -0.55 4.35 14.80
N ILE A 143 -1.28 4.69 13.74
CA ILE A 143 -0.75 4.81 12.38
C ILE A 143 -0.77 6.29 11.99
N ILE A 144 0.39 6.83 11.63
CA ILE A 144 0.56 8.21 11.19
C ILE A 144 0.96 8.22 9.71
N SER A 145 0.24 8.98 8.87
CA SER A 145 0.66 9.30 7.50
C SER A 145 0.50 10.79 7.25
N ILE A 146 1.59 11.51 7.03
CA ILE A 146 1.54 12.97 6.88
C ILE A 146 2.70 13.45 6.01
N GLY A 147 2.53 14.58 5.33
CA GLY A 147 3.57 15.21 4.52
C GLY A 147 3.20 15.39 3.07
N THR A 148 2.12 14.77 2.58
CA THR A 148 1.61 15.06 1.24
C THR A 148 1.20 16.53 1.15
N GLY A 149 0.40 16.98 2.12
CA GLY A 149 -0.02 18.37 2.22
C GLY A 149 1.15 19.34 2.35
N ASP A 150 2.17 19.03 3.16
CA ASP A 150 3.35 19.90 3.35
C ASP A 150 4.15 20.11 2.05
N ILE A 151 4.18 19.12 1.14
CA ILE A 151 4.86 19.26 -0.15
C ILE A 151 4.03 20.09 -1.13
N ILE A 152 2.71 19.88 -1.15
CA ILE A 152 1.81 20.59 -2.07
C ILE A 152 1.63 22.04 -1.63
N HIS A 153 1.51 22.27 -0.33
CA HIS A 153 1.40 23.56 0.34
C HIS A 153 2.63 23.82 1.22
N PRO A 154 3.78 24.17 0.63
CA PRO A 154 4.99 24.44 1.40
C PRO A 154 4.74 25.51 2.46
N ILE A 155 4.76 25.08 3.72
CA ILE A 155 4.73 25.97 4.87
C ILE A 155 6.11 26.63 4.98
N HIS A 156 6.15 27.92 5.29
CA HIS A 156 7.42 28.61 5.54
C HIS A 156 7.93 28.21 6.93
N GLY A 157 8.98 27.39 7.01
CA GLY A 157 9.66 27.06 8.27
C GLY A 157 10.01 25.57 8.46
N THR A 158 10.65 25.26 9.59
CA THR A 158 11.15 23.91 9.95
C THR A 158 10.10 23.09 10.72
N ILE A 159 8.82 23.18 10.35
CA ILE A 159 7.73 22.76 11.24
C ILE A 159 7.47 21.24 11.19
N GLY A 160 7.55 20.61 10.01
CA GLY A 160 7.04 19.25 9.82
C GLY A 160 7.71 18.16 10.66
N ILE A 161 9.04 18.02 10.60
CA ILE A 161 9.76 16.91 11.28
C ILE A 161 9.72 17.03 12.82
N PRO A 162 9.96 18.21 13.43
CA PRO A 162 9.81 18.37 14.87
C PRO A 162 8.39 18.06 15.35
N VAL A 163 7.36 18.51 14.61
CA VAL A 163 5.96 18.25 14.98
C VAL A 163 5.62 16.76 14.87
N LEU A 164 6.08 16.07 13.83
CA LEU A 164 5.93 14.60 13.74
C LEU A 164 6.61 13.90 14.92
N THR A 165 7.83 14.30 15.26
CA THR A 165 8.59 13.70 16.38
C THR A 165 7.86 13.91 17.70
N GLN A 166 7.31 15.10 17.92
CA GLN A 166 6.48 15.39 19.09
C GLN A 166 5.20 14.55 19.10
N ALA A 167 4.49 14.43 17.98
CA ALA A 167 3.30 13.60 17.85
C ALA A 167 3.56 12.13 18.25
N ILE A 168 4.64 11.53 17.70
CA ILE A 168 5.06 10.16 18.04
C ILE A 168 5.32 10.04 19.55
N ASN A 169 6.12 10.95 20.10
CA ASN A 169 6.51 10.95 21.50
C ASN A 169 5.31 11.07 22.44
N ARG A 170 4.32 11.88 22.10
CA ARG A 170 3.09 12.05 22.89
C ARG A 170 2.21 10.80 22.83
N LEU A 171 1.98 10.24 21.64
CA LEU A 171 1.23 9.00 21.50
C LEU A 171 1.85 7.84 22.28
N GLN A 172 3.18 7.71 22.26
CA GLN A 172 3.89 6.67 23.03
C GLN A 172 3.86 6.93 24.55
N ARG A 173 4.14 8.15 25.00
CA ARG A 173 4.29 8.45 26.44
C ARG A 173 2.94 8.65 27.15
N GLU A 174 2.06 9.44 26.57
CA GLU A 174 0.74 9.77 27.14
C GLU A 174 -0.27 8.66 26.81
N GLY A 175 -0.30 8.23 25.54
CA GLY A 175 -1.30 7.28 25.04
C GLY A 175 -0.90 5.81 25.05
N ARG A 176 0.36 5.49 25.37
CA ARG A 176 0.94 4.13 25.36
C ARG A 176 0.76 3.39 24.03
N TYR A 177 0.74 4.11 22.91
CA TYR A 177 0.60 3.50 21.59
C TYR A 177 1.95 2.97 21.06
N THR A 178 1.91 1.81 20.41
CA THR A 178 2.93 1.40 19.44
C THR A 178 2.67 2.17 18.14
N VAL A 179 3.64 2.97 17.72
CA VAL A 179 3.46 3.93 16.61
C VAL A 179 4.12 3.43 15.33
N PHE A 180 3.37 3.48 14.23
CA PHE A 180 3.83 3.21 12.87
C PHE A 180 3.70 4.49 12.05
N VAL A 181 4.71 4.78 11.22
CA VAL A 181 4.75 6.01 10.42
C VAL A 181 4.86 5.64 8.95
N LEU A 182 3.78 5.80 8.20
CA LEU A 182 3.82 5.76 6.75
C LEU A 182 4.49 7.05 6.25
N VAL A 183 5.75 6.93 5.80
CA VAL A 183 6.52 8.09 5.34
C VAL A 183 5.98 8.61 4.02
N CYS A 184 6.27 9.88 3.76
CA CYS A 184 5.79 10.59 2.60
C CYS A 184 6.04 9.81 1.29
N PRO A 185 5.00 9.59 0.48
CA PRO A 185 5.10 8.89 -0.79
C PRO A 185 5.82 9.75 -1.83
N ASN A 186 6.35 9.12 -2.88
CA ASN A 186 6.98 9.84 -3.97
C ASN A 186 5.93 10.53 -4.87
N LEU A 187 5.64 11.81 -4.62
CA LEU A 187 4.67 12.59 -5.39
C LEU A 187 5.13 12.91 -6.82
N GLY A 188 6.40 12.72 -7.15
CA GLY A 188 6.84 12.81 -8.54
C GLY A 188 6.38 11.64 -9.42
N GLY A 189 5.72 10.63 -8.83
CA GLY A 189 5.10 9.51 -9.52
C GLY A 189 3.61 9.70 -9.87
N LEU A 190 2.99 10.80 -9.44
CA LEU A 190 1.58 11.05 -9.74
C LEU A 190 1.38 11.20 -11.26
N PRO A 191 0.27 10.67 -11.81
CA PRO A 191 0.00 10.73 -13.25
C PRO A 191 -0.21 12.17 -13.71
N GLY A 192 0.08 12.44 -14.99
CA GLY A 192 -0.11 13.76 -15.60
C GLY A 192 0.93 14.82 -15.25
N LEU A 193 1.83 14.56 -14.29
CA LEU A 193 2.90 15.51 -13.94
C LEU A 193 3.99 15.58 -15.03
N ARG A 194 4.39 16.80 -15.37
CA ARG A 194 5.48 17.10 -16.30
C ARG A 194 6.61 17.84 -15.59
N ASP A 195 7.79 17.82 -16.19
CA ASP A 195 8.88 18.68 -15.73
C ASP A 195 8.54 20.16 -15.97
N PRO A 196 9.03 21.07 -15.12
CA PRO A 196 9.97 20.84 -14.01
C PRO A 196 9.32 20.37 -12.68
N LEU A 197 7.99 20.44 -12.55
CA LEU A 197 7.30 20.11 -11.29
C LEU A 197 7.50 18.65 -10.88
N LYS A 198 7.41 17.70 -11.83
CA LYS A 198 7.60 16.27 -11.59
C LYS A 198 8.92 15.98 -10.87
N THR A 199 10.03 16.50 -11.39
CA THR A 199 11.36 16.31 -10.80
C THR A 199 11.49 16.99 -9.44
N SER A 200 10.92 18.19 -9.29
CA SER A 200 10.90 18.91 -8.01
C SER A 200 10.17 18.11 -6.92
N LEU A 201 8.93 17.69 -7.19
CA LEU A 201 8.12 16.91 -6.25
C LEU A 201 8.80 15.59 -5.89
N ARG A 202 9.39 14.90 -6.87
CA ARG A 202 10.15 13.67 -6.65
C ARG A 202 11.29 13.87 -5.64
N ARG A 203 12.06 14.94 -5.82
CA ARG A 203 13.21 15.24 -4.96
C ARG A 203 12.75 15.59 -3.56
N THR A 204 11.82 16.53 -3.42
CA THR A 204 11.31 16.98 -2.12
C THR A 204 10.64 15.84 -1.36
N SER A 205 9.84 15.00 -2.04
CA SER A 205 9.22 13.82 -1.43
C SER A 205 10.24 12.85 -0.87
N ARG A 206 11.30 12.53 -1.65
CA ARG A 206 12.36 11.63 -1.19
C ARG A 206 13.12 12.17 0.02
N VAL A 207 13.42 13.48 0.02
CA VAL A 207 14.08 14.14 1.15
C VAL A 207 13.20 14.08 2.39
N LEU A 208 11.92 14.45 2.28
CA LEU A 208 10.99 14.41 3.39
C LEU A 208 10.83 12.99 3.93
N ALA A 209 10.63 12.00 3.05
CA ALA A 209 10.49 10.59 3.43
C ALA A 209 11.71 10.06 4.18
N GLY A 210 12.92 10.41 3.73
CA GLY A 210 14.17 10.04 4.41
C GLY A 210 14.28 10.67 5.81
N SER A 211 13.93 11.95 5.93
CA SER A 211 13.91 12.65 7.23
C SER A 211 12.88 12.07 8.19
N GLN A 212 11.67 11.76 7.71
CA GLN A 212 10.62 11.12 8.51
C GLN A 212 11.02 9.71 8.96
N TRP A 213 11.67 8.94 8.08
CA TRP A 213 12.19 7.61 8.40
C TRP A 213 13.17 7.66 9.57
N LEU A 214 14.17 8.54 9.50
CA LEU A 214 15.16 8.71 10.56
C LEU A 214 14.54 9.26 11.86
N ALA A 215 13.60 10.19 11.76
CA ALA A 215 12.90 10.74 12.92
C ALA A 215 12.06 9.68 13.64
N ALA A 216 11.33 8.85 12.89
CA ALA A 216 10.56 7.74 13.44
C ALA A 216 11.45 6.72 14.16
N LEU A 217 12.55 6.29 13.52
CA LEU A 217 13.52 5.39 14.16
C LEU A 217 14.10 5.97 15.44
N SER A 218 14.50 7.24 15.40
CA SER A 218 15.06 7.94 16.58
C SER A 218 14.05 8.03 17.73
N ALA A 219 12.76 8.14 17.41
CA ALA A 219 11.66 8.12 18.37
C ALA A 219 11.15 6.69 18.68
N ARG A 220 11.84 5.63 18.24
CA ARG A 220 11.45 4.22 18.45
C ARG A 220 10.05 3.87 17.89
N ALA A 221 9.62 4.58 16.84
CA ALA A 221 8.47 4.20 16.03
C ALA A 221 8.93 3.37 14.82
N THR A 222 8.00 2.62 14.22
CA THR A 222 8.28 1.80 13.03
C THR A 222 7.95 2.59 11.76
N PRO A 223 8.95 3.07 10.99
CA PRO A 223 8.67 3.71 9.71
C PRO A 223 8.33 2.68 8.63
N LEU A 224 7.42 3.05 7.74
CA LEU A 224 6.89 2.25 6.64
C LEU A 224 6.97 3.05 5.35
N ARG A 225 7.38 2.44 4.24
CA ARG A 225 7.41 3.11 2.93
C ARG A 225 6.10 2.88 2.18
N ALA A 226 5.43 3.96 1.80
CA ALA A 226 4.28 3.90 0.90
C ALA A 226 4.67 3.52 -0.55
N THR A 227 5.94 3.72 -0.95
CA THR A 227 6.39 3.65 -2.36
C THR A 227 6.52 2.25 -2.95
N GLY A 228 6.55 1.19 -2.14
CA GLY A 228 6.44 -0.19 -2.62
C GLY A 228 4.98 -0.68 -2.73
N SER A 229 4.08 -0.04 -1.98
CA SER A 229 2.67 -0.43 -1.90
C SER A 229 1.92 -0.12 -3.20
N LEU A 230 2.19 1.01 -3.87
CA LEU A 230 1.42 1.41 -5.06
C LEU A 230 2.14 1.15 -6.40
N SER A 231 3.23 0.39 -6.40
CA SER A 231 3.97 0.01 -7.61
C SER A 231 3.62 -1.43 -7.98
N GLY A 232 2.45 -1.63 -8.59
CA GLY A 232 1.98 -2.94 -9.07
C GLY A 232 1.85 -2.99 -10.59
N THR A 233 2.10 -4.15 -11.17
CA THR A 233 1.81 -4.52 -12.57
C THR A 233 0.30 -4.74 -12.83
N THR A 234 -0.56 -4.26 -11.93
CA THR A 234 -2.00 -4.49 -11.94
C THR A 234 -2.68 -3.66 -13.04
N ARG A 235 -3.65 -4.25 -13.75
CA ARG A 235 -4.48 -3.54 -14.75
C ARG A 235 -5.33 -2.41 -14.16
N ARG A 236 -5.53 -2.39 -12.83
CA ARG A 236 -6.26 -1.34 -12.10
C ARG A 236 -5.29 -0.40 -11.40
N SER A 237 -5.58 0.91 -11.48
CA SER A 237 -4.79 1.96 -10.83
C SER A 237 -4.93 1.88 -9.31
N LEU A 238 -3.79 1.92 -8.62
CA LEU A 238 -3.70 2.00 -7.16
C LEU A 238 -3.89 3.45 -6.65
N LEU A 239 -4.00 4.40 -7.58
CA LEU A 239 -4.45 5.76 -7.33
C LEU A 239 -5.87 5.92 -7.90
N ASN A 240 -6.63 6.85 -7.34
CA ASN A 240 -7.93 7.24 -7.87
C ASN A 240 -7.82 7.82 -9.30
N GLU A 241 -8.95 8.13 -9.92
CA GLU A 241 -8.99 8.69 -11.29
C GLU A 241 -8.19 9.98 -11.43
N SER A 242 -8.19 10.81 -10.38
CA SER A 242 -7.44 12.07 -10.35
C SER A 242 -5.94 11.88 -10.09
N GLY A 243 -5.55 10.68 -9.63
CA GLY A 243 -4.18 10.29 -9.36
C GLY A 243 -3.57 10.90 -8.11
N ARG A 244 -4.33 11.54 -7.22
CA ARG A 244 -3.80 12.33 -6.09
C ARG A 244 -3.90 11.63 -4.73
N PHE A 245 -4.77 10.64 -4.62
CA PHE A 245 -4.94 9.82 -3.43
C PHE A 245 -5.19 8.35 -3.83
N PRO A 246 -5.04 7.39 -2.90
CA PRO A 246 -5.24 5.99 -3.24
C PRO A 246 -6.67 5.71 -3.74
N SER A 247 -6.80 4.77 -4.68
CA SER A 247 -8.12 4.17 -4.99
C SER A 247 -8.53 3.21 -3.88
N THR A 248 -9.74 2.65 -3.92
CA THR A 248 -10.15 1.58 -2.97
C THR A 248 -9.16 0.41 -2.93
N LEU A 249 -8.64 0.00 -4.09
CA LEU A 249 -7.59 -1.03 -4.18
C LEU A 249 -6.26 -0.53 -3.60
N GLY A 250 -5.91 0.74 -3.85
CA GLY A 250 -4.73 1.37 -3.27
C GLY A 250 -4.78 1.45 -1.75
N TYR A 251 -5.94 1.82 -1.19
CA TYR A 251 -6.19 1.83 0.25
C TYR A 251 -6.06 0.44 0.84
N ALA A 252 -6.62 -0.60 0.21
CA ALA A 252 -6.42 -1.98 0.64
C ALA A 252 -4.94 -2.39 0.69
N GLN A 253 -4.16 -1.99 -0.30
CA GLN A 253 -2.73 -2.29 -0.38
C GLN A 253 -1.91 -1.54 0.70
N VAL A 254 -2.25 -0.26 0.97
CA VAL A 254 -1.67 0.52 2.07
C VAL A 254 -2.00 -0.13 3.42
N SER A 255 -3.26 -0.52 3.62
CA SER A 255 -3.71 -1.23 4.83
C SER A 255 -2.97 -2.56 5.01
N SER A 256 -2.79 -3.36 3.96
CA SER A 256 -2.02 -4.60 4.00
C SER A 256 -0.55 -4.37 4.39
N THR A 257 0.07 -3.31 3.88
CA THR A 257 1.46 -2.95 4.25
C THR A 257 1.58 -2.64 5.74
N VAL A 258 0.61 -1.90 6.29
CA VAL A 258 0.55 -1.61 7.73
C VAL A 258 0.34 -2.88 8.55
N LEU A 259 -0.60 -3.74 8.14
CA LEU A 259 -0.90 -4.99 8.83
C LEU A 259 0.28 -5.95 8.86
N ALA A 260 1.02 -6.09 7.75
CA ALA A 260 2.23 -6.88 7.69
C ALA A 260 3.27 -6.39 8.72
N ALA A 261 3.48 -5.07 8.79
CA ALA A 261 4.41 -4.50 9.76
C ALA A 261 3.96 -4.66 11.22
N ILE A 262 2.65 -4.65 11.48
CA ILE A 262 2.11 -4.94 12.81
C ILE A 262 2.35 -6.41 13.15
N ALA A 263 2.06 -7.34 12.24
CA ALA A 263 2.29 -8.76 12.44
C ALA A 263 3.76 -9.06 12.74
N ASP A 264 4.69 -8.51 11.93
CA ASP A 264 6.14 -8.62 12.16
C ASP A 264 6.55 -8.06 13.53
N ARG A 265 5.97 -6.91 13.94
CA ARG A 265 6.30 -6.28 15.21
C ARG A 265 5.81 -7.07 16.43
N LEU A 266 4.72 -7.81 16.27
CA LEU A 266 4.12 -8.66 17.28
C LEU A 266 4.71 -10.08 17.30
N ASP A 267 5.58 -10.42 16.34
CA ASP A 267 6.01 -11.80 16.07
C ASP A 267 4.81 -12.74 15.88
N ALA A 268 3.74 -12.22 15.27
CA ALA A 268 2.52 -12.99 15.05
C ALA A 268 2.76 -14.02 13.93
N PRO A 269 2.29 -15.27 14.08
CA PRO A 269 2.39 -16.25 13.00
C PRO A 269 1.55 -15.76 11.81
N ILE A 270 2.22 -15.34 10.75
CA ILE A 270 1.55 -14.95 9.51
C ILE A 270 1.22 -16.24 8.77
N ASP A 271 0.01 -16.77 8.99
CA ASP A 271 -0.52 -17.85 8.16
C ASP A 271 -1.05 -17.26 6.85
N VAL A 272 -0.17 -17.19 5.85
CA VAL A 272 -0.56 -16.75 4.51
C VAL A 272 -1.24 -17.94 3.83
N ASP A 273 -2.54 -17.83 3.57
CA ASP A 273 -3.24 -18.77 2.71
C ASP A 273 -2.75 -18.63 1.26
N ARG A 274 -1.70 -19.38 0.93
CA ARG A 274 -1.09 -19.42 -0.40
C ARG A 274 -1.97 -20.09 -1.46
N SER A 275 -3.13 -20.62 -1.09
CA SER A 275 -4.08 -21.18 -2.08
C SER A 275 -4.64 -20.10 -3.01
N LEU A 276 -4.57 -18.83 -2.60
CA LEU A 276 -5.00 -17.66 -3.37
C LEU A 276 -3.85 -16.95 -4.10
N ASP A 277 -2.62 -17.45 -3.97
CA ASP A 277 -1.48 -16.89 -4.70
C ASP A 277 -1.74 -17.03 -6.21
N ILE A 278 -1.56 -15.92 -6.94
CA ILE A 278 -1.62 -15.96 -8.40
C ILE A 278 -0.42 -16.79 -8.86
N PRO A 279 -0.63 -17.90 -9.58
CA PRO A 279 0.48 -18.75 -10.02
C PRO A 279 1.52 -17.90 -10.75
N GLU A 280 2.77 -17.94 -10.31
CA GLU A 280 3.87 -17.36 -11.08
C GLU A 280 3.86 -18.03 -12.45
N LYS A 281 3.63 -17.21 -13.48
CA LYS A 281 3.55 -17.66 -14.86
C LYS A 281 4.96 -18.08 -15.29
N GLY A 282 5.35 -19.33 -15.03
CA GLY A 282 6.73 -19.78 -15.26
C GLY A 282 6.95 -21.30 -15.40
N GLU A 283 6.27 -22.16 -14.64
CA GLU A 283 6.63 -23.60 -14.63
C GLU A 283 5.77 -24.52 -15.50
N GLY A 284 4.63 -24.04 -16.01
CA GLY A 284 3.71 -24.84 -16.83
C GLY A 284 3.93 -24.79 -18.35
N ALA A 285 4.79 -23.91 -18.85
CA ALA A 285 5.04 -23.78 -20.29
C ALA A 285 6.17 -24.71 -20.74
N ARG A 286 5.99 -26.03 -20.61
CA ARG A 286 6.67 -26.94 -21.54
C ARG A 286 6.19 -26.55 -22.93
N ARG A 287 7.10 -26.03 -23.78
CA ARG A 287 6.87 -26.10 -25.22
C ARG A 287 6.49 -27.54 -25.54
N PRO A 288 5.42 -27.81 -26.29
CA PRO A 288 5.25 -29.14 -26.85
C PRO A 288 6.52 -29.42 -27.65
N THR A 289 7.25 -30.45 -27.23
CA THR A 289 8.30 -31.05 -28.05
C THR A 289 7.66 -31.38 -29.39
N PRO A 290 8.21 -30.97 -30.54
CA PRO A 290 7.64 -31.39 -31.81
C PRO A 290 7.62 -32.91 -31.81
N GLU A 291 6.43 -33.47 -31.97
CA GLU A 291 6.24 -34.91 -32.17
C GLU A 291 7.08 -35.31 -33.38
N THR A 292 8.05 -36.19 -33.15
CA THR A 292 8.74 -36.88 -34.24
C THR A 292 7.68 -37.74 -34.91
N GLU A 293 7.23 -37.33 -36.09
CA GLU A 293 6.40 -38.15 -36.97
C GLU A 293 7.07 -39.53 -37.16
N PRO A 294 6.32 -40.64 -37.00
CA PRO A 294 6.87 -41.96 -37.29
C PRO A 294 7.16 -42.03 -38.80
N GLN A 295 8.44 -42.19 -39.13
CA GLN A 295 8.89 -42.45 -40.49
C GLN A 295 8.20 -43.72 -40.98
N THR A 296 7.40 -43.57 -42.03
CA THR A 296 6.78 -44.67 -42.76
C THR A 296 7.87 -45.34 -43.58
N GLU A 297 8.27 -46.56 -43.22
CA GLU A 297 9.11 -47.39 -44.08
C GLU A 297 8.29 -47.87 -45.31
N PRO A 298 8.90 -47.94 -46.51
CA PRO A 298 8.20 -48.17 -47.74
C PRO A 298 7.82 -49.65 -47.94
N ALA A 299 6.58 -49.86 -48.41
CA ALA A 299 6.02 -51.16 -48.75
C ALA A 299 6.78 -51.85 -49.90
N VAL A 300 7.21 -53.09 -49.66
CA VAL A 300 7.70 -54.02 -50.68
C VAL A 300 6.50 -54.82 -51.22
N PRO A 301 6.31 -54.94 -52.55
CA PRO A 301 5.15 -55.62 -53.11
C PRO A 301 5.35 -57.13 -53.12
N ALA A 302 4.42 -57.87 -52.52
CA ALA A 302 4.35 -59.33 -52.65
C ALA A 302 3.42 -59.69 -53.82
N GLY A 303 4.02 -60.17 -54.91
CA GLY A 303 3.33 -60.82 -56.01
C GLY A 303 3.29 -62.35 -55.82
N HIS A 304 2.06 -62.86 -55.78
CA HIS A 304 1.58 -64.08 -56.46
C HIS A 304 1.85 -65.51 -55.91
N VAL A 305 0.71 -66.13 -55.54
CA VAL A 305 0.21 -67.53 -55.70
C VAL A 305 0.93 -68.68 -54.97
N ALA A 306 0.23 -69.38 -54.08
CA ALA A 306 -0.55 -70.58 -54.41
C ALA A 306 -0.84 -71.46 -53.19
N ASP A 307 -2.14 -71.60 -52.91
CA ASP A 307 -2.88 -72.83 -52.60
C ASP A 307 -2.51 -73.81 -51.48
N SER A 308 -3.63 -74.33 -50.96
CA SER A 308 -3.85 -75.61 -50.27
C SER A 308 -3.37 -75.67 -48.83
N GLU A 309 -4.07 -76.27 -47.88
CA GLU A 309 -5.44 -76.77 -47.69
C GLU A 309 -5.39 -77.34 -46.26
N SER A 310 -6.54 -77.37 -45.58
CA SER A 310 -6.81 -78.19 -44.37
C SER A 310 -5.96 -77.87 -43.13
N GLY A 311 -6.50 -77.71 -41.93
CA GLY A 311 -7.80 -78.07 -41.38
C GLY A 311 -7.55 -78.46 -39.92
N VAL A 312 -8.56 -78.21 -39.05
CA VAL A 312 -8.88 -79.05 -37.88
C VAL A 312 -7.82 -78.95 -36.74
N GLU A 313 -8.10 -78.70 -35.46
CA GLU A 313 -9.25 -78.72 -34.57
C GLU A 313 -8.77 -78.12 -33.23
N ARG A 314 -9.71 -77.59 -32.41
CA ARG A 314 -9.90 -77.84 -30.95
C ARG A 314 -8.68 -77.80 -30.00
N ASP A 315 -8.78 -77.40 -28.75
CA ASP A 315 -9.88 -77.30 -27.79
C ASP A 315 -9.27 -76.74 -26.48
N LEU A 316 -10.15 -76.21 -25.61
CA LEU A 316 -10.15 -76.34 -24.13
C LEU A 316 -8.92 -75.84 -23.34
N ALA A 317 -9.00 -75.46 -22.07
CA ALA A 317 -10.03 -75.12 -21.09
C ALA A 317 -9.26 -74.78 -19.79
N SER A 318 -9.93 -74.05 -18.89
CA SER A 318 -9.78 -74.08 -17.42
C SER A 318 -8.40 -73.75 -16.83
N GLU A 319 -8.19 -73.39 -15.56
CA GLU A 319 -8.88 -73.29 -14.28
C GLU A 319 -7.99 -72.30 -13.47
N ASP A 320 -8.50 -71.27 -12.82
CA ASP A 320 -9.06 -71.26 -11.46
C ASP A 320 -8.04 -71.28 -10.29
N ALA A 321 -8.43 -70.53 -9.26
CA ALA A 321 -8.06 -70.60 -7.85
C ALA A 321 -6.81 -69.87 -7.28
N SER A 322 -7.18 -68.97 -6.36
CA SER A 322 -6.52 -68.50 -5.11
C SER A 322 -5.70 -67.22 -5.15
#